data_AF-A0A2V9YQU4-F1
#
_entry.id   AF-A0A2V9YQU4-F1
#
_cell.length_a   1.000
_cell.length_b   1.000
_cell.length_c   1.000
_cell.angle_alpha   90.00
_cell.angle_beta   90.00
_cell.angle_gamma   90.00
#
_symmetry.space_group_name_H-M   'P 1'
#
loop_
_entity.id
_entity.type
_entity.pdbx_description
1 polymer ?
#
loop_
_entity_poly.entity_id
_entity_poly.type
_entity_poly.pdbx_seq_one_letter_code
_entity_poly.pdbx_strand_id
1 'polypeptide(L)'
;MANYFIQSVSSCDARFLVPQGAGSDSVHTNSEYSLAVTLLNPEYGPRGTGSALTLGEGNRLVCEAIDFLARPLAGRDIEELMADFGPFSRKLGMSPRSAG
;
A
#
# COMPACT_ATOMS: atom_id res chain seq x y z
N MET A 1 20.14 -17.71 7.43
CA MET A 1 19.62 -16.69 6.51
C MET A 1 19.77 -15.33 7.17
N ALA A 2 19.89 -14.25 6.40
CA ALA A 2 19.84 -12.91 6.97
C ALA A 2 18.38 -12.60 7.33
N ASN A 3 18.15 -12.07 8.53
CA ASN A 3 16.81 -11.68 8.98
C ASN A 3 16.65 -10.17 8.74
N TYR A 4 15.58 -9.78 8.05
CA TYR A 4 15.27 -8.38 7.76
C TYR A 4 13.94 -8.02 8.41
N PHE A 5 14.03 -7.22 9.46
CA PHE A 5 12.86 -6.77 10.20
C PHE A 5 12.28 -5.50 9.58
N ILE A 6 10.96 -5.49 9.38
CA ILE A 6 10.21 -4.30 8.98
C ILE A 6 10.19 -3.35 10.18
N GLN A 7 10.92 -2.25 10.14
CA GLN A 7 10.89 -1.25 11.22
C GLN A 7 9.64 -0.39 11.16
N SER A 8 9.27 0.06 9.97
CA SER A 8 8.10 0.92 9.78
C SER A 8 7.44 0.67 8.42
N VAL A 9 6.18 1.06 8.33
CA VAL A 9 5.45 1.14 7.07
C VAL A 9 4.94 2.55 6.88
N SER A 10 5.03 3.07 5.67
CA SER A 10 4.55 4.38 5.29
C SER A 10 3.92 4.37 3.90
N SER A 11 2.91 5.21 3.68
CA SER A 11 2.34 5.47 2.36
C SER A 11 2.90 6.74 1.72
N CYS A 12 2.77 6.86 0.39
CA CYS A 12 3.10 8.05 -0.39
C CYS A 12 2.01 8.30 -1.44
N ASP A 13 1.42 9.50 -1.43
CA ASP A 13 0.43 9.96 -2.41
C ASP A 13 1.17 10.51 -3.65
N ALA A 14 1.34 9.67 -4.66
CA ALA A 14 2.02 10.03 -5.91
C ALA A 14 1.00 10.30 -7.02
N ARG A 15 1.02 11.51 -7.59
CA ARG A 15 0.03 11.95 -8.58
C ARG A 15 0.69 12.38 -9.88
N PHE A 16 0.09 11.98 -10.98
CA PHE A 16 0.62 12.17 -12.32
C PHE A 16 -0.48 12.74 -13.23
N LEU A 17 -0.24 13.95 -13.73
CA LEU A 17 -1.05 14.52 -14.79
C LEU A 17 -0.79 13.75 -16.09
N VAL A 18 -1.84 13.20 -16.67
CA VAL A 18 -1.77 12.50 -17.95
C VAL A 18 -2.26 13.41 -19.09
N PRO A 19 -1.79 13.21 -20.33
CA PRO A 19 -2.28 13.97 -21.48
C PRO A 19 -3.80 13.90 -21.62
N GLN A 20 -4.41 14.94 -22.20
CA GLN A 20 -5.85 14.98 -22.42
C GLN A 20 -6.32 13.78 -23.23
N GLY A 21 -7.36 13.08 -22.75
CA GLY A 21 -7.90 11.86 -23.37
C GLY A 21 -7.08 10.59 -23.12
N ALA A 22 -5.92 10.66 -22.46
CA ALA A 22 -5.19 9.47 -22.05
C ALA A 22 -5.91 8.80 -20.87
N GLY A 23 -6.22 7.52 -21.01
CA GLY A 23 -6.94 6.78 -19.96
C GLY A 23 -8.38 7.23 -19.77
N SER A 24 -8.96 7.95 -20.74
CA SER A 24 -10.36 8.35 -20.68
C SER A 24 -11.28 7.23 -21.12
N ASP A 25 -12.41 7.09 -20.43
CA ASP A 25 -13.51 6.22 -20.84
C ASP A 25 -14.86 6.96 -20.75
N SER A 26 -15.97 6.24 -20.86
CA SER A 26 -17.31 6.83 -20.81
C SER A 26 -17.68 7.42 -19.43
N VAL A 27 -16.94 7.09 -18.38
CA VAL A 27 -17.17 7.51 -16.99
C VAL A 27 -16.09 8.49 -16.53
N HIS A 28 -14.84 8.24 -16.88
CA HIS A 28 -13.67 8.99 -16.44
C HIS A 28 -13.05 9.76 -17.60
N THR A 29 -13.38 11.03 -17.76
CA THR A 29 -12.93 11.85 -18.91
C THR A 29 -11.67 12.66 -18.64
N ASN A 30 -11.40 13.01 -17.38
CA ASN A 30 -10.24 13.79 -16.93
C ASN A 30 -9.55 13.12 -15.73
N SER A 31 -9.03 11.91 -15.94
CA SER A 31 -8.37 11.14 -14.90
C SER A 31 -7.03 11.75 -14.47
N GLU A 32 -6.79 11.89 -13.18
CA GLU A 32 -5.45 12.09 -12.62
C GLU A 32 -4.92 10.75 -12.14
N TYR A 33 -3.94 10.17 -12.84
CA TYR A 33 -3.39 8.88 -12.46
C TYR A 33 -2.65 9.03 -11.13
N SER A 34 -3.17 8.37 -10.11
CA SER A 34 -2.67 8.51 -8.74
C SER A 34 -2.31 7.14 -8.20
N LEU A 35 -1.15 7.03 -7.58
CA LEU A 35 -0.66 5.81 -6.95
C LEU A 35 -0.55 6.06 -5.44
N ALA A 36 -1.25 5.25 -4.67
CA ALA A 36 -1.02 5.16 -3.24
C ALA A 36 0.09 4.12 -3.03
N VAL A 37 1.32 4.60 -2.83
CA VAL A 37 2.53 3.75 -2.78
C VAL A 37 2.82 3.36 -1.34
N THR A 38 2.86 2.06 -1.04
CA THR A 38 3.26 1.51 0.26
C THR A 38 4.76 1.24 0.28
N LEU A 39 5.44 1.65 1.34
CA LEU A 39 6.86 1.40 1.58
C LEU A 39 7.05 0.64 2.90
N LEU A 40 7.65 -0.56 2.84
CA LEU A 40 8.10 -1.33 4.00
C LEU A 40 9.57 -1.00 4.25
N ASN A 41 9.84 -0.24 5.32
CA ASN A 41 11.17 0.25 5.64
C ASN A 41 11.86 -0.67 6.66
N PRO A 42 12.90 -1.43 6.27
CA PRO A 42 13.74 -2.13 7.22
C PRO A 42 14.83 -1.19 7.78
N GLU A 43 15.52 -1.66 8.82
CA GLU A 43 16.73 -1.00 9.34
C GLU A 43 17.89 -1.09 8.36
N TYR A 44 18.06 -2.28 7.79
CA TYR A 44 19.11 -2.64 6.84
C TYR A 44 18.54 -3.60 5.81
N GLY A 45 19.12 -3.63 4.60
CA GLY A 45 18.69 -4.53 3.53
C GLY A 45 17.62 -3.94 2.61
N PRO A 46 16.88 -4.80 1.88
CA PRO A 46 15.99 -4.37 0.80
C PRO A 46 14.68 -3.79 1.31
N ARG A 47 14.23 -2.69 0.68
CA ARG A 47 12.94 -2.06 0.94
C ARG A 47 11.83 -2.76 0.15
N GLY A 48 10.71 -3.06 0.79
CA GLY A 48 9.50 -3.55 0.12
C GLY A 48 8.66 -2.40 -0.41
N THR A 49 8.12 -2.52 -1.64
CA THR A 49 7.24 -1.50 -2.23
C THR A 49 5.99 -2.16 -2.81
N GLY A 50 4.84 -1.53 -2.63
CA GLY A 50 3.56 -1.89 -3.26
C GLY A 50 2.79 -0.65 -3.69
N SER A 51 1.75 -0.78 -4.50
CA SER A 51 0.90 0.35 -4.85
C SER A 51 -0.53 -0.05 -5.17
N ALA A 52 -1.45 0.89 -4.98
CA ALA A 52 -2.81 0.83 -5.51
C ALA A 52 -3.03 2.00 -6.47
N LEU A 53 -3.56 1.71 -7.66
CA LEU A 53 -3.93 2.72 -8.64
C LEU A 53 -5.31 3.30 -8.32
N THR A 54 -5.38 4.62 -8.30
CA THR A 54 -6.61 5.40 -8.15
C THR A 54 -6.63 6.54 -9.18
N LEU A 55 -7.75 7.27 -9.24
CA LEU A 55 -7.99 8.33 -10.22
C LEU A 55 -8.31 9.67 -9.51
N GLY A 56 -7.32 10.26 -8.84
CA GLY A 56 -7.40 11.59 -8.22
C GLY A 56 -7.59 11.56 -6.71
N GLU A 57 -8.46 12.43 -6.17
CA GLU A 57 -8.53 12.72 -4.73
C GLU A 57 -8.77 11.53 -3.80
N GLY A 58 -9.38 10.45 -4.30
CA GLY A 58 -9.53 9.21 -3.55
C GLY A 58 -8.19 8.57 -3.11
N ASN A 59 -7.08 8.93 -3.75
CA ASN A 59 -5.75 8.39 -3.45
C ASN A 59 -5.35 8.62 -1.99
N ARG A 60 -5.68 9.80 -1.44
CA ARG A 60 -5.39 10.13 -0.04
C ARG A 60 -6.07 9.18 0.93
N LEU A 61 -7.33 8.84 0.69
CA LEU A 61 -8.08 7.89 1.53
C LEU A 61 -7.47 6.49 1.45
N VAL A 62 -6.96 6.10 0.28
CA VAL A 62 -6.26 4.83 0.11
C VAL A 62 -4.93 4.82 0.86
N CYS A 63 -4.15 5.91 0.83
CA CYS A 63 -2.95 6.06 1.66
C CYS A 63 -3.25 5.92 3.16
N GLU A 64 -4.29 6.59 3.65
CA GLU A 64 -4.73 6.48 5.05
C GLU A 64 -5.16 5.05 5.41
N ALA A 65 -5.85 4.35 4.50
CA ALA A 65 -6.20 2.95 4.67
C ALA A 65 -4.97 2.02 4.69
N ILE A 66 -3.98 2.25 3.83
CA ILE A 66 -2.70 1.54 3.82
C ILE A 66 -2.00 1.72 5.18
N ASP A 67 -1.86 2.96 5.65
CA ASP A 67 -1.18 3.27 6.91
C ASP A 67 -1.89 2.66 8.12
N PHE A 68 -3.22 2.49 8.05
CA PHE A 68 -3.99 1.81 9.09
C PHE A 68 -3.81 0.28 9.04
N LEU A 69 -4.02 -0.33 7.86
CA LEU A 69 -3.98 -1.79 7.69
C LEU A 69 -2.57 -2.35 7.85
N ALA A 70 -1.53 -1.59 7.51
CA ALA A 70 -0.15 -2.05 7.52
C ALA A 70 0.53 -2.00 8.90
N ARG A 71 -0.08 -1.36 9.92
CA ARG A 71 0.49 -1.28 11.28
C ARG A 71 0.97 -2.62 11.85
N PRO A 72 0.25 -3.75 11.67
CA PRO A 72 0.67 -5.04 12.21
C PRO A 72 1.93 -5.63 11.56
N LEU A 73 2.47 -5.02 10.49
CA LEU A 73 3.70 -5.45 9.81
C LEU A 73 4.97 -5.01 10.54
N ALA A 74 4.93 -3.91 11.29
CA ALA A 74 6.10 -3.42 12.01
C ALA A 74 6.57 -4.45 13.05
N GLY A 75 7.88 -4.65 13.12
CA GLY A 75 8.55 -5.64 13.98
C GLY A 75 8.56 -7.07 13.46
N ARG A 76 7.99 -7.35 12.27
CA ARG A 76 8.02 -8.69 11.68
C ARG A 76 9.27 -8.89 10.82
N ASP A 77 9.80 -10.11 10.85
CA ASP A 77 10.77 -10.57 9.85
C ASP A 77 10.06 -10.80 8.51
N ILE A 78 10.63 -10.27 7.42
CA ILE A 78 10.01 -10.34 6.10
C ILE A 78 10.01 -11.75 5.52
N GLU A 79 11.06 -12.54 5.74
CA GLU A 79 11.18 -13.89 5.19
C GLU A 79 10.20 -14.83 5.88
N GLU A 80 10.07 -14.74 7.21
CA GLU A 80 9.05 -15.47 7.98
C GLU A 80 7.62 -15.07 7.56
N LEU A 81 7.37 -13.77 7.37
CA LEU A 81 6.07 -13.28 6.91
C LEU A 81 5.71 -13.85 5.54
N MET A 82 6.68 -13.86 4.61
CA MET A 82 6.47 -14.32 3.24
C MET A 82 6.33 -15.84 3.15
N ALA A 83 7.02 -16.59 4.03
CA ALA A 83 6.85 -18.03 4.15
C ALA A 83 5.41 -18.44 4.51
N ASP A 84 4.68 -17.58 5.25
CA ASP A 84 3.27 -17.79 5.62
C ASP A 84 2.33 -16.66 5.12
N PHE A 85 2.56 -16.19 3.88
CA PHE A 85 1.84 -15.03 3.34
C PHE A 85 0.32 -15.24 3.20
N GLY A 86 -0.11 -16.46 2.87
CA GLY A 86 -1.52 -16.78 2.63
C GLY A 86 -2.43 -16.52 3.83
N PRO A 87 -2.16 -17.14 5.00
CA PRO A 87 -2.89 -16.84 6.23
C PRO A 87 -2.81 -15.38 6.66
N PHE A 88 -1.64 -14.75 6.54
CA PHE A 88 -1.47 -13.36 6.92
C PHE A 88 -2.30 -12.41 6.04
N SER A 89 -2.28 -12.58 4.72
CA SER A 89 -3.09 -11.76 3.79
C SER A 89 -4.58 -11.91 4.04
N ARG A 90 -5.07 -13.11 4.36
CA ARG A 90 -6.47 -13.32 4.78
C ARG A 90 -6.80 -12.57 6.07
N LYS A 91 -5.90 -12.59 7.06
CA LYS A 91 -6.09 -11.85 8.32
C LYS A 91 -6.17 -10.34 8.08
N LEU A 92 -5.34 -9.80 7.19
CA LEU A 92 -5.41 -8.39 6.79
C LEU A 92 -6.74 -8.05 6.10
N GLY A 93 -7.20 -8.89 5.17
CA GLY A 93 -8.48 -8.70 4.47
C GLY A 93 -9.71 -8.84 5.38
N MET A 94 -9.55 -9.51 6.53
CA MET A 94 -10.57 -9.69 7.56
C MET A 94 -10.47 -8.64 8.69
N SER A 95 -9.75 -7.53 8.47
CA SER A 95 -9.58 -6.44 9.43
C SER A 95 -10.91 -6.16 10.18
N PRO A 96 -10.89 -6.11 11.54
CA PRO A 96 -12.11 -5.93 12.30
C PRO A 96 -12.79 -4.66 11.82
N ARG A 97 -14.09 -4.75 11.51
CA ARG A 97 -14.95 -3.57 11.34
C ARG A 97 -14.59 -2.63 12.48
N SER A 98 -14.23 -1.38 12.16
CA SER A 98 -13.95 -0.37 13.17
C SER A 98 -14.96 -0.51 14.28
N ALA A 99 -14.49 -0.81 15.50
CA ALA A 99 -15.30 -0.75 16.69
C ALA A 99 -15.77 0.71 16.80
N GLY A 100 -16.97 0.95 16.28
CA GLY A 100 -17.77 2.13 16.56
C GLY A 100 -18.62 1.86 17.77
#